data_AF-G0SG09-F1
#
_entry.id   AF-G0SG09-F1
#
_cell.length_a   1.000
_cell.length_b   1.000
_cell.length_c   1.000
_cell.angle_alpha   90.00
_cell.angle_beta   90.00
_cell.angle_gamma   90.00
#
_symmetry.space_group_name_H-M   'P 1'
#
loop_
_entity.id
_entity.type
_entity.pdbx_description
1 polymer ?
#
loop_
_entity_poly.entity_id
_entity_poly.type
_entity_poly.pdbx_seq_one_letter_code
_entity_poly.pdbx_strand_id
1 'polypeptide(L)'
;MTKEAGEKVLLTGTGFIASHVLDCLLDHGSPEKGQRILESTRESLRTRVSYVVVEDVAEEGAFDETFAESAAWKFVAVESPGFDLVAINNTYTFGPIPRSLAGLEALNTSNHRIRDLVHGHWCELGVPATYPVFTFVDVRDVALAHVRALTVPEAGGKRFYVVGGFFSNPRLVQIVRQHFPELKNRLPEETTVTDDFPENHWKFDNRRSREVLGIEYTSLEESVVDTVRSILEFERV
;
A
#
# COMPACT_ATOMS: atom_id res chain seq x y z
N MET A 1 36.39 -2.55 19.85
CA MET A 1 35.45 -1.43 20.05
C MET A 1 34.09 -1.89 19.56
N THR A 2 33.21 -2.22 20.48
CA THR A 2 31.82 -2.62 20.23
C THR A 2 31.05 -1.40 19.72
N LYS A 3 30.67 -1.41 18.43
CA LYS A 3 29.75 -0.42 17.86
C LYS A 3 28.38 -0.64 18.51
N GLU A 4 27.86 0.34 19.22
CA GLU A 4 26.45 0.35 19.61
C GLU A 4 25.59 0.32 18.34
N ALA A 5 24.89 -0.80 18.16
CA ALA A 5 24.01 -1.07 17.05
C ALA A 5 22.78 -0.17 17.19
N GLY A 6 22.77 0.88 16.39
CA GLY A 6 21.61 1.71 16.23
C GLY A 6 20.62 1.07 15.29
N GLU A 7 19.41 0.79 15.77
CA GLU A 7 18.26 0.31 14.99
C GLU A 7 18.11 1.15 13.70
N LYS A 8 18.12 0.50 12.54
CA LYS A 8 17.81 1.09 11.24
C LYS A 8 16.76 0.23 10.58
N VAL A 9 15.78 0.82 9.91
CA VAL A 9 14.77 0.03 9.20
C VAL A 9 14.63 0.56 7.79
N LEU A 10 14.63 -0.39 6.85
CA LEU A 10 14.41 -0.13 5.44
C LEU A 10 12.90 -0.13 5.18
N LEU A 11 12.41 0.96 4.61
CA LEU A 11 11.01 1.15 4.23
C LEU A 11 10.94 1.22 2.71
N THR A 12 10.23 0.28 2.08
CA THR A 12 10.02 0.24 0.64
C THR A 12 8.51 0.32 0.34
N GLY A 13 8.13 1.08 -0.68
CA GLY A 13 6.73 1.29 -1.04
C GLY A 13 6.58 2.41 -2.07
N THR A 14 5.44 2.46 -2.76
CA THR A 14 5.13 3.60 -3.64
C THR A 14 4.94 4.87 -2.82
N GLY A 15 5.08 6.06 -3.43
CA GLY A 15 4.89 7.35 -2.74
C GLY A 15 3.54 7.46 -2.01
N PHE A 16 2.50 6.77 -2.50
CA PHE A 16 1.20 6.63 -1.86
C PHE A 16 1.28 5.88 -0.52
N ILE A 17 1.87 4.67 -0.51
CA ILE A 17 2.06 3.87 0.71
C ILE A 17 2.97 4.63 1.69
N ALA A 18 4.06 5.24 1.21
CA ALA A 18 4.97 6.02 2.03
C ALA A 18 4.27 7.20 2.73
N SER A 19 3.33 7.85 2.04
CA SER A 19 2.51 8.93 2.62
C SER A 19 1.59 8.43 3.74
N HIS A 20 0.98 7.25 3.58
CA HIS A 20 0.18 6.64 4.65
C HIS A 20 1.03 6.17 5.84
N VAL A 21 2.22 5.62 5.60
CA VAL A 21 3.16 5.30 6.68
C VAL A 21 3.51 6.56 7.44
N LEU A 22 3.77 7.66 6.74
CA LEU A 22 4.01 8.95 7.38
C LEU A 22 2.78 9.36 8.21
N ASP A 23 1.58 9.44 7.64
CA ASP A 23 0.35 9.80 8.37
C ASP A 23 0.14 8.94 9.64
N CYS A 24 0.36 7.61 9.56
CA CYS A 24 0.29 6.71 10.72
C CYS A 24 1.32 7.06 11.80
N LEU A 25 2.57 7.40 11.41
CA LEU A 25 3.61 7.85 12.33
C LEU A 25 3.26 9.22 12.95
N LEU A 26 2.66 10.12 12.18
CA LEU A 26 2.24 11.45 12.64
C LEU A 26 1.14 11.37 13.69
N ASP A 27 0.13 10.53 13.46
CA ASP A 27 -0.98 10.30 14.38
C ASP A 27 -0.51 9.63 15.70
N HIS A 28 0.70 9.04 15.71
CA HIS A 28 1.35 8.48 16.90
C HIS A 28 2.59 9.30 17.38
N GLY A 29 2.87 10.49 16.82
CA GLY A 29 4.02 11.32 17.22
C GLY A 29 4.62 12.26 16.15
N SER A 30 3.93 13.38 15.92
CA SER A 30 4.30 14.73 15.38
C SER A 30 4.99 14.94 14.00
N PRO A 31 4.54 15.94 13.18
CA PRO A 31 4.93 16.14 11.77
C PRO A 31 5.85 17.32 11.47
N GLU A 32 6.83 17.13 10.56
CA GLU A 32 6.82 17.76 9.21
C GLU A 32 8.13 17.52 8.41
N LYS A 33 7.94 17.01 7.18
CA LYS A 33 8.78 17.07 5.96
C LYS A 33 10.09 16.28 5.96
N GLY A 34 10.13 15.17 5.22
CA GLY A 34 11.30 14.30 4.98
C GLY A 34 12.61 14.99 4.57
N GLN A 35 12.57 16.22 4.06
CA GLN A 35 13.74 17.05 3.78
C GLN A 35 14.21 17.87 5.01
N ARG A 36 13.27 18.34 5.85
CA ARG A 36 13.59 18.87 7.18
C ARG A 36 14.03 17.79 8.15
N ILE A 37 13.62 16.52 7.98
CA ILE A 37 14.10 15.41 8.80
C ILE A 37 15.64 15.28 8.72
N LEU A 38 16.24 15.43 7.53
CA LEU A 38 17.71 15.48 7.39
C LEU A 38 18.35 16.71 8.06
N GLU A 39 17.66 17.85 8.04
CA GLU A 39 18.15 19.11 8.63
C GLU A 39 17.93 19.22 10.15
N SER A 40 16.85 18.64 10.68
CA SER A 40 16.43 18.64 12.10
C SER A 40 16.97 17.46 12.91
N THR A 41 17.62 16.50 12.23
CA THR A 41 18.40 15.45 12.86
C THR A 41 19.57 16.08 13.62
N ARG A 42 19.67 15.83 14.95
CA ARG A 42 20.86 16.21 15.75
C ARG A 42 22.12 15.79 14.99
N GLU A 43 23.16 16.62 14.98
CA GLU A 43 24.40 16.37 14.22
C GLU A 43 24.97 14.95 14.42
N SER A 44 24.71 14.36 15.59
CA SER A 44 25.03 12.98 15.97
C SER A 44 24.31 11.85 15.21
N LEU A 45 23.22 12.13 14.49
CA LEU A 45 22.34 11.13 13.86
C LEU A 45 22.34 11.19 12.32
N ARG A 46 22.94 12.21 11.70
CA ARG A 46 23.03 12.38 10.22
C ARG A 46 23.81 11.26 9.51
N THR A 47 24.69 10.56 10.21
CA THR A 47 25.47 9.43 9.68
C THR A 47 24.71 8.10 9.67
N ARG A 48 23.45 8.09 10.13
CA ARG A 48 22.68 6.85 10.41
C ARG A 48 21.43 6.65 9.54
N VAL A 49 21.11 7.56 8.62
CA VAL A 49 19.91 7.50 7.74
C VAL A 49 20.32 7.52 6.26
N SER A 50 19.68 6.70 5.42
CA SER A 50 19.84 6.70 3.94
C SER A 50 18.51 6.38 3.24
N TYR A 51 18.28 6.96 2.05
CA TYR A 51 17.11 6.67 1.21
C TYR A 51 17.55 6.36 -0.24
N VAL A 52 16.75 5.57 -0.96
CA VAL A 52 16.90 5.28 -2.39
C VAL A 52 15.52 5.45 -3.04
N VAL A 53 15.46 6.17 -4.16
CA VAL A 53 14.23 6.34 -4.96
C VAL A 53 14.36 5.45 -6.19
N VAL A 54 13.33 4.65 -6.48
CA VAL A 54 13.20 3.89 -7.73
C VAL A 54 12.13 4.61 -8.56
N GLU A 55 12.54 5.12 -9.72
CA GLU A 55 11.78 6.14 -10.45
C GLU A 55 10.55 5.61 -11.20
N ASP A 56 10.53 4.35 -11.66
CA ASP A 56 9.34 3.74 -12.26
C ASP A 56 9.38 2.19 -12.18
N VAL A 57 8.32 1.58 -11.63
CA VAL A 57 8.20 0.11 -11.47
C VAL A 57 7.56 -0.57 -12.68
N ALA A 58 7.07 0.19 -13.66
CA ALA A 58 6.38 -0.32 -14.83
C ALA A 58 7.25 -0.39 -16.10
N GLU A 59 8.47 0.14 -16.08
CA GLU A 59 9.38 0.08 -17.22
C GLU A 59 9.96 -1.32 -17.44
N GLU A 60 10.13 -1.70 -18.71
CA GLU A 60 10.82 -2.93 -19.10
C GLU A 60 12.30 -2.81 -18.72
N GLY A 61 12.75 -3.67 -17.79
CA GLY A 61 14.08 -3.57 -17.17
C GLY A 61 14.15 -2.76 -15.86
N ALA A 62 13.04 -2.20 -15.36
CA ALA A 62 12.93 -1.68 -13.97
C ALA A 62 13.24 -2.76 -12.92
N PHE A 63 13.11 -4.00 -13.37
CA PHE A 63 13.44 -5.21 -12.65
C PHE A 63 14.67 -5.91 -13.22
N ASP A 64 15.56 -5.34 -14.04
CA ASP A 64 16.79 -6.09 -14.42
C ASP A 64 17.75 -6.21 -13.22
N GLU A 65 17.57 -5.34 -12.22
CA GLU A 65 18.00 -5.55 -10.83
C GLU A 65 16.92 -6.27 -10.00
N THR A 66 16.17 -7.25 -10.57
CA THR A 66 14.97 -7.94 -9.99
C THR A 66 15.21 -8.61 -8.64
N PHE A 67 16.45 -8.60 -8.19
CA PHE A 67 16.84 -9.04 -6.89
C PHE A 67 16.73 -7.89 -5.87
N ALA A 68 15.91 -6.85 -5.96
CA ALA A 68 15.89 -5.82 -4.88
C ALA A 68 15.65 -6.43 -3.49
N GLU A 69 14.66 -7.32 -3.37
CA GLU A 69 14.45 -8.10 -2.13
C GLU A 69 15.61 -9.08 -1.90
N SER A 70 15.96 -9.90 -2.89
CA SER A 70 17.01 -10.92 -2.74
C SER A 70 18.43 -10.35 -2.54
N ALA A 71 18.70 -9.12 -2.98
CA ALA A 71 19.93 -8.36 -2.85
C ALA A 71 19.93 -7.61 -1.52
N ALA A 72 18.79 -7.11 -1.04
CA ALA A 72 18.64 -6.67 0.34
C ALA A 72 18.90 -7.84 1.31
N TRP A 73 18.30 -9.02 1.05
CA TRP A 73 18.58 -10.22 1.83
C TRP A 73 20.03 -10.68 1.70
N LYS A 74 20.61 -10.62 0.50
CA LYS A 74 22.04 -10.93 0.28
C LYS A 74 22.94 -9.94 1.01
N PHE A 75 22.62 -8.65 1.01
CA PHE A 75 23.34 -7.62 1.76
C PHE A 75 23.31 -7.94 3.25
N VAL A 76 22.15 -8.24 3.84
CA VAL A 76 22.05 -8.62 5.25
C VAL A 76 22.86 -9.89 5.53
N ALA A 77 22.78 -10.89 4.64
CA ALA A 77 23.51 -12.13 4.80
C ALA A 77 25.04 -11.97 4.69
N VAL A 78 25.52 -11.07 3.84
CA VAL A 78 26.96 -10.84 3.59
C VAL A 78 27.56 -9.84 4.58
N GLU A 79 26.90 -8.71 4.79
CA GLU A 79 27.43 -7.57 5.56
C GLU A 79 27.10 -7.64 7.05
N SER A 80 26.14 -8.50 7.45
CA SER A 80 25.70 -8.67 8.85
C SER A 80 25.51 -7.33 9.58
N PRO A 81 24.66 -6.44 9.05
CA PRO A 81 24.50 -5.10 9.60
C PRO A 81 23.90 -5.16 11.01
N GLY A 82 24.11 -4.11 11.82
CA GLY A 82 23.52 -3.99 13.16
C GLY A 82 22.01 -3.67 13.15
N PHE A 83 21.29 -4.08 12.11
CA PHE A 83 19.86 -3.89 11.94
C PHE A 83 19.21 -5.08 11.27
N ASP A 84 17.91 -5.26 11.51
CA ASP A 84 17.12 -6.29 10.85
C ASP A 84 16.49 -5.79 9.56
N LEU A 85 16.33 -6.69 8.59
CA LEU A 85 15.54 -6.47 7.40
C LEU A 85 14.17 -7.13 7.54
N VAL A 86 13.14 -6.38 7.15
CA VAL A 86 11.76 -6.89 7.06
C VAL A 86 11.23 -6.56 5.67
N ALA A 87 10.55 -7.52 5.05
CA ALA A 87 9.85 -7.31 3.79
C ALA A 87 8.34 -7.33 4.01
N ILE A 88 7.65 -6.30 3.54
CA ILE A 88 6.19 -6.22 3.46
C ILE A 88 5.79 -6.42 2.00
N ASN A 89 5.04 -7.49 1.71
CA ASN A 89 4.58 -7.82 0.36
C ASN A 89 3.06 -7.78 0.31
N ASN A 90 2.52 -6.80 -0.40
CA ASN A 90 1.09 -6.57 -0.63
C ASN A 90 0.74 -6.66 -2.14
N THR A 91 -0.55 -6.59 -2.45
CA THR A 91 -1.07 -6.63 -3.83
C THR A 91 -1.83 -5.33 -4.15
N TYR A 92 -3.00 -5.40 -4.83
CA TYR A 92 -3.83 -4.22 -5.01
C TYR A 92 -4.09 -3.54 -3.67
N THR A 93 -3.78 -2.25 -3.61
CA THR A 93 -3.82 -1.51 -2.36
C THR A 93 -4.83 -0.39 -2.50
N PHE A 94 -5.99 -0.60 -1.91
CA PHE A 94 -7.08 0.38 -1.90
C PHE A 94 -7.07 1.17 -0.60
N GLY A 95 -7.78 2.29 -0.55
CA GLY A 95 -7.97 3.03 0.70
C GLY A 95 -8.06 4.53 0.46
N PRO A 96 -8.42 5.28 1.52
CA PRO A 96 -8.60 6.73 1.44
C PRO A 96 -7.33 7.45 1.01
N ILE A 97 -7.49 8.66 0.48
CA ILE A 97 -6.39 9.52 0.05
C ILE A 97 -5.64 10.04 1.30
N PRO A 98 -4.29 9.96 1.35
CA PRO A 98 -3.53 10.47 2.49
C PRO A 98 -3.58 12.00 2.50
N ARG A 99 -3.45 12.60 3.69
CA ARG A 99 -3.62 14.06 3.87
C ARG A 99 -2.60 14.86 3.08
N SER A 100 -1.42 14.28 2.87
CA SER A 100 -0.29 14.92 2.19
C SER A 100 -0.28 14.77 0.67
N LEU A 101 -1.31 14.16 0.06
CA LEU A 101 -1.29 13.92 -1.39
C LEU A 101 -1.45 15.23 -2.17
N ALA A 102 -0.56 15.45 -3.15
CA ALA A 102 -0.53 16.69 -3.93
C ALA A 102 -1.70 16.84 -4.92
N GLY A 103 -2.35 15.74 -5.32
CA GLY A 103 -3.43 15.71 -6.30
C GLY A 103 -3.83 14.28 -6.65
N LEU A 104 -4.98 14.12 -7.32
CA LEU A 104 -5.49 12.79 -7.73
C LEU A 104 -4.58 12.06 -8.71
N GLU A 105 -3.71 12.77 -9.44
CA GLU A 105 -2.71 12.16 -10.33
C GLU A 105 -1.58 11.45 -9.58
N ALA A 106 -1.41 11.75 -8.28
CA ALA A 106 -0.43 11.09 -7.43
C ALA A 106 -0.99 9.84 -6.73
N LEU A 107 -2.23 9.45 -7.03
CA LEU A 107 -2.80 8.19 -6.55
C LEU A 107 -1.98 7.00 -7.06
N ASN A 108 -1.99 5.90 -6.32
CA ASN A 108 -1.45 4.67 -6.82
C ASN A 108 -2.34 4.08 -7.94
N THR A 109 -1.76 3.22 -8.77
CA THR A 109 -2.46 2.54 -9.86
C THR A 109 -3.71 1.77 -9.38
N SER A 110 -3.71 1.27 -8.15
CA SER A 110 -4.87 0.59 -7.57
C SER A 110 -6.04 1.55 -7.35
N ASN A 111 -5.82 2.72 -6.74
CA ASN A 111 -6.87 3.71 -6.55
C ASN A 111 -7.30 4.40 -7.86
N HIS A 112 -6.46 4.43 -8.90
CA HIS A 112 -6.91 4.85 -10.23
C HIS A 112 -8.09 4.00 -10.72
N ARG A 113 -8.17 2.71 -10.39
CA ARG A 113 -9.35 1.88 -10.74
C ARG A 113 -10.64 2.42 -10.11
N ILE A 114 -10.61 2.73 -8.82
CA ILE A 114 -11.78 3.25 -8.10
C ILE A 114 -12.10 4.68 -8.57
N ARG A 115 -11.09 5.52 -8.79
CA ARG A 115 -11.26 6.86 -9.37
C ARG A 115 -11.93 6.79 -10.74
N ASP A 116 -11.43 5.96 -11.64
CA ASP A 116 -11.97 5.83 -13.01
C ASP A 116 -13.41 5.30 -13.00
N LEU A 117 -13.74 4.40 -12.06
CA LEU A 117 -15.11 3.98 -11.81
C LEU A 117 -15.99 5.14 -11.33
N VAL A 118 -15.54 5.92 -10.34
CA VAL A 118 -16.25 7.08 -9.78
C VAL A 118 -16.43 8.18 -10.84
N HIS A 119 -15.46 8.36 -11.73
CA HIS A 119 -15.49 9.33 -12.83
C HIS A 119 -16.41 8.92 -13.97
N GLY A 120 -16.71 7.63 -14.07
CA GLY A 120 -17.62 7.05 -15.05
C GLY A 120 -16.93 6.48 -16.29
N HIS A 121 -15.61 6.40 -16.31
CA HIS A 121 -14.85 5.83 -17.42
C HIS A 121 -15.25 4.39 -17.73
N TRP A 122 -15.62 3.62 -16.71
CA TRP A 122 -16.04 2.22 -16.90
C TRP A 122 -17.42 2.09 -17.53
N CYS A 123 -18.27 3.13 -17.44
CA CYS A 123 -19.54 3.16 -18.16
C CYS A 123 -19.32 3.28 -19.68
N GLU A 124 -18.29 4.01 -20.09
CA GLU A 124 -17.98 4.26 -21.50
C GLU A 124 -17.09 3.16 -22.11
N LEU A 125 -16.08 2.72 -21.35
CA LEU A 125 -15.03 1.80 -21.83
C LEU A 125 -15.30 0.33 -21.46
N GLY A 126 -16.26 0.07 -20.58
CA GLY A 126 -16.49 -1.23 -19.97
C GLY A 126 -15.64 -1.46 -18.71
N VAL A 127 -16.05 -2.44 -17.91
CA VAL A 127 -15.32 -2.83 -16.69
C VAL A 127 -14.04 -3.56 -17.09
N PRO A 128 -12.85 -3.09 -16.68
CA PRO A 128 -11.60 -3.78 -17.00
C PRO A 128 -11.54 -5.15 -16.32
N ALA A 129 -10.85 -6.11 -16.95
CA ALA A 129 -10.61 -7.42 -16.35
C ALA A 129 -9.80 -7.30 -15.04
N THR A 130 -10.13 -8.13 -14.06
CA THR A 130 -9.44 -8.20 -12.76
C THR A 130 -8.14 -9.00 -12.85
N TYR A 131 -8.12 -10.06 -13.65
CA TYR A 131 -6.97 -10.96 -13.86
C TYR A 131 -5.67 -10.19 -14.18
N PRO A 132 -4.48 -10.65 -13.72
CA PRO A 132 -4.19 -11.92 -13.02
C PRO A 132 -4.28 -11.88 -11.50
N VAL A 133 -4.43 -10.72 -10.88
CA VAL A 133 -4.32 -10.57 -9.43
C VAL A 133 -5.67 -10.20 -8.83
N PHE A 134 -6.23 -11.11 -8.03
CA PHE A 134 -7.54 -10.96 -7.40
C PHE A 134 -7.47 -10.62 -5.91
N THR A 135 -6.28 -10.39 -5.35
CA THR A 135 -6.13 -10.05 -3.92
C THR A 135 -5.96 -8.56 -3.71
N PHE A 136 -6.45 -8.07 -2.59
CA PHE A 136 -6.30 -6.68 -2.18
C PHE A 136 -5.91 -6.55 -0.70
N VAL A 137 -5.54 -5.34 -0.32
CA VAL A 137 -5.40 -4.90 1.06
C VAL A 137 -5.73 -3.41 1.18
N ASP A 138 -6.17 -2.97 2.35
CA ASP A 138 -6.31 -1.55 2.64
C ASP A 138 -4.95 -0.91 2.94
N VAL A 139 -4.72 0.30 2.42
CA VAL A 139 -3.46 1.03 2.56
C VAL A 139 -3.14 1.36 4.01
N ARG A 140 -4.16 1.55 4.86
CA ARG A 140 -3.99 1.78 6.31
C ARG A 140 -3.42 0.54 6.98
N ASP A 141 -3.85 -0.65 6.56
CA ASP A 141 -3.32 -1.93 7.08
C ASP A 141 -1.86 -2.14 6.63
N VAL A 142 -1.54 -1.77 5.39
CA VAL A 142 -0.15 -1.80 4.88
C VAL A 142 0.73 -0.83 5.65
N ALA A 143 0.26 0.39 5.89
CA ALA A 143 0.99 1.39 6.66
C ALA A 143 1.23 0.94 8.11
N LEU A 144 0.19 0.38 8.74
CA LEU A 144 0.31 -0.20 10.09
C LEU A 144 1.29 -1.37 10.13
N ALA A 145 1.31 -2.23 9.11
CA ALA A 145 2.27 -3.32 9.02
C ALA A 145 3.72 -2.82 8.94
N HIS A 146 3.97 -1.75 8.18
CA HIS A 146 5.28 -1.11 8.16
C HIS A 146 5.65 -0.51 9.52
N VAL A 147 4.73 0.20 10.16
CA VAL A 147 4.98 0.78 11.49
C VAL A 147 5.30 -0.32 12.51
N ARG A 148 4.54 -1.41 12.52
CA ARG A 148 4.76 -2.52 13.45
C ARG A 148 6.03 -3.31 13.14
N ALA A 149 6.42 -3.40 11.87
CA ALA A 149 7.70 -3.98 11.49
C ALA A 149 8.90 -3.19 12.04
N LEU A 150 8.75 -1.88 12.32
CA LEU A 150 9.77 -1.06 12.97
C LEU A 150 9.91 -1.39 14.46
N THR A 151 8.80 -1.73 15.13
CA THR A 151 8.72 -1.72 16.60
C THR A 151 8.60 -3.10 17.24
N VAL A 152 8.22 -4.12 16.47
CA VAL A 152 8.07 -5.51 16.95
C VAL A 152 9.39 -6.25 16.70
N PRO A 153 10.17 -6.62 17.73
CA PRO A 153 11.46 -7.30 17.55
C PRO A 153 11.33 -8.62 16.78
N GLU A 154 10.23 -9.34 16.98
CA GLU A 154 9.92 -10.59 16.28
C GLU A 154 9.65 -10.39 14.79
N ALA A 155 9.51 -9.16 14.29
CA ALA A 155 9.40 -8.90 12.86
C ALA A 155 10.73 -9.07 12.12
N GLY A 156 11.86 -8.92 12.82
CA GLY A 156 13.20 -8.94 12.25
C GLY A 156 13.49 -10.20 11.44
N GLY A 157 14.05 -10.02 10.25
CA GLY A 157 14.43 -11.11 9.34
C GLY A 157 13.25 -11.82 8.69
N LYS A 158 12.03 -11.24 8.71
CA LYS A 158 10.83 -11.87 8.16
C LYS A 158 10.28 -11.18 6.92
N ARG A 159 9.56 -11.98 6.16
CA ARG A 159 8.72 -11.56 5.03
C ARG A 159 7.25 -11.70 5.45
N PHE A 160 6.47 -10.68 5.19
CA PHE A 160 5.06 -10.60 5.55
C PHE A 160 4.20 -10.47 4.31
N TYR A 161 3.33 -11.44 4.10
CA TYR A 161 2.26 -11.31 3.12
C TYR A 161 1.13 -10.50 3.75
N VAL A 162 0.95 -9.27 3.26
CA VAL A 162 0.01 -8.28 3.77
C VAL A 162 -1.12 -8.14 2.76
N VAL A 163 -2.07 -9.07 2.87
CA VAL A 163 -3.24 -9.21 2.00
C VAL A 163 -4.46 -9.44 2.87
N GLY A 164 -5.50 -8.63 2.67
CA GLY A 164 -6.72 -8.63 3.48
C GLY A 164 -7.81 -9.53 2.92
N GLY A 165 -7.86 -9.73 1.60
CA GLY A 165 -8.93 -10.51 0.98
C GLY A 165 -8.84 -10.59 -0.53
N PHE A 166 -9.92 -11.07 -1.13
CA PHE A 166 -10.12 -11.10 -2.57
C PHE A 166 -11.05 -9.98 -3.04
N PHE A 167 -10.84 -9.50 -4.25
CA PHE A 167 -11.71 -8.55 -4.95
C PHE A 167 -11.87 -8.93 -6.42
N SER A 168 -12.84 -8.30 -7.06
CA SER A 168 -12.95 -8.20 -8.51
C SER A 168 -13.48 -6.83 -8.90
N ASN A 169 -13.12 -6.33 -10.08
CA ASN A 169 -13.62 -5.03 -10.56
C ASN A 169 -15.16 -5.00 -10.62
N PRO A 170 -15.86 -6.07 -11.07
CA PRO A 170 -17.31 -6.17 -10.93
C PRO A 170 -17.84 -6.00 -9.50
N ARG A 171 -17.17 -6.58 -8.48
CA ARG A 171 -17.54 -6.37 -7.07
C ARG A 171 -17.32 -4.93 -6.62
N LEU A 172 -16.29 -4.24 -7.13
CA LEU A 172 -16.12 -2.81 -6.87
C LEU A 172 -17.34 -2.02 -7.38
N VAL A 173 -17.80 -2.31 -8.61
CA VAL A 173 -19.02 -1.66 -9.17
C VAL A 173 -20.23 -1.90 -8.27
N GLN A 174 -20.41 -3.13 -7.78
CA GLN A 174 -21.54 -3.47 -6.89
C GLN A 174 -21.47 -2.71 -5.56
N ILE A 175 -20.30 -2.65 -4.93
CA ILE A 175 -20.09 -1.91 -3.68
C ILE A 175 -20.39 -0.42 -3.89
N VAL A 176 -19.83 0.20 -4.94
CA VAL A 176 -20.06 1.62 -5.22
C VAL A 176 -21.54 1.90 -5.51
N ARG A 177 -22.21 1.03 -6.27
CA ARG A 177 -23.64 1.16 -6.58
C ARG A 177 -24.51 1.09 -5.32
N GLN A 178 -24.16 0.23 -4.36
CA GLN A 178 -24.92 0.04 -3.13
C GLN A 178 -24.78 1.24 -2.19
N HIS A 179 -23.58 1.83 -2.07
CA HIS A 179 -23.28 2.86 -1.06
C HIS A 179 -23.38 4.29 -1.57
N PHE A 180 -23.29 4.52 -2.88
CA PHE A 180 -23.29 5.86 -3.50
C PHE A 180 -24.33 5.96 -4.61
N PRO A 181 -25.65 5.95 -4.27
CA PRO A 181 -26.73 6.01 -5.25
C PRO A 181 -26.68 7.26 -6.15
N GLU A 182 -26.04 8.33 -5.70
CA GLU A 182 -25.78 9.55 -6.48
C GLU A 182 -24.84 9.31 -7.68
N LEU A 183 -24.00 8.28 -7.63
CA LEU A 183 -23.10 7.92 -8.72
C LEU A 183 -23.76 7.01 -9.76
N LYS A 184 -25.02 6.61 -9.59
CA LYS A 184 -25.71 5.64 -10.45
C LYS A 184 -25.55 5.91 -11.95
N ASN A 185 -25.61 7.17 -12.39
CA ASN A 185 -25.50 7.54 -13.81
C ASN A 185 -24.06 7.48 -14.35
N ARG A 186 -23.06 7.27 -13.49
CA ARG A 186 -21.64 7.12 -13.83
C ARG A 186 -21.22 5.64 -13.80
N LEU A 187 -22.05 4.75 -13.28
CA LEU A 187 -21.72 3.33 -13.17
C LEU A 187 -22.24 2.55 -14.38
N PRO A 188 -21.54 1.47 -14.80
CA PRO A 188 -22.07 0.54 -15.78
C PRO A 188 -23.46 0.01 -15.38
N GLU A 189 -24.29 -0.34 -16.37
CA GLU A 189 -25.57 -1.01 -16.11
C GLU A 189 -25.38 -2.33 -15.36
N GLU A 190 -26.32 -2.69 -14.47
CA GLU A 190 -26.18 -3.89 -13.65
C GLU A 190 -26.11 -5.18 -14.48
N THR A 191 -26.87 -5.24 -15.57
CA THR A 191 -26.95 -6.36 -16.50
C THR A 191 -25.66 -6.59 -17.30
N THR A 192 -24.77 -5.60 -17.36
CA THR A 192 -23.50 -5.69 -18.11
C THR A 192 -22.32 -6.06 -17.21
N VAL A 193 -22.53 -6.20 -15.91
CA VAL A 193 -21.49 -6.46 -14.92
C VAL A 193 -21.60 -7.91 -14.41
N THR A 194 -20.76 -8.79 -14.96
CA THR A 194 -20.62 -10.17 -14.49
C THR A 194 -19.35 -10.30 -13.66
N ASP A 195 -19.42 -10.93 -12.48
CA ASP A 195 -18.24 -11.19 -11.64
C ASP A 195 -17.25 -12.11 -12.37
N ASP A 196 -16.02 -11.64 -12.54
CA ASP A 196 -14.93 -12.36 -13.20
C ASP A 196 -14.02 -13.10 -12.20
N PHE A 197 -14.40 -13.14 -10.92
CA PHE A 197 -13.69 -13.91 -9.90
C PHE A 197 -13.84 -15.42 -10.16
N PRO A 198 -12.75 -16.18 -10.25
CA PRO A 198 -12.80 -17.60 -10.61
C PRO A 198 -13.41 -18.45 -9.48
N GLU A 199 -14.33 -19.37 -9.84
CA GLU A 199 -14.94 -20.32 -8.90
C GLU A 199 -13.88 -21.15 -8.16
N ASN A 200 -12.91 -21.68 -8.91
CA ASN A 200 -11.74 -22.37 -8.39
C ASN A 200 -10.55 -21.41 -8.35
N HIS A 201 -10.17 -20.99 -7.15
CA HIS A 201 -9.07 -20.05 -6.93
C HIS A 201 -8.09 -20.58 -5.89
N TRP A 202 -6.87 -20.07 -5.96
CA TRP A 202 -5.85 -20.29 -4.94
C TRP A 202 -6.21 -19.54 -3.66
N LYS A 203 -5.76 -20.06 -2.51
CA LYS A 203 -5.84 -19.36 -1.22
C LYS A 203 -4.50 -18.70 -0.92
N PHE A 204 -4.53 -17.70 -0.04
CA PHE A 204 -3.31 -17.14 0.53
C PHE A 204 -3.21 -17.41 2.03
N ASP A 205 -1.99 -17.31 2.55
CA ASP A 205 -1.67 -17.41 3.98
C ASP A 205 -1.05 -16.10 4.47
N ASN A 206 -1.84 -15.36 5.25
CA ASN A 206 -1.42 -14.12 5.91
C ASN A 206 -1.28 -14.29 7.43
N ARG A 207 -1.22 -15.53 7.96
CA ARG A 207 -1.18 -15.76 9.42
C ARG A 207 -0.04 -15.04 10.09
N ARG A 208 1.15 -14.99 9.47
CA ARG A 208 2.32 -14.33 10.05
C ARG A 208 2.11 -12.83 10.29
N SER A 209 1.47 -12.11 9.37
CA SER A 209 1.19 -10.68 9.56
C SER A 209 0.11 -10.46 10.62
N ARG A 210 -0.83 -11.40 10.78
CA ARG A 210 -1.82 -11.36 11.87
C ARG A 210 -1.21 -11.67 13.24
N GLU A 211 -0.36 -12.70 13.32
CA GLU A 211 0.16 -13.21 14.59
C GLU A 211 1.35 -12.40 15.11
N VAL A 212 2.28 -11.99 14.24
CA VAL A 212 3.50 -11.27 14.65
C VAL A 212 3.26 -9.77 14.61
N LEU A 213 2.69 -9.25 13.53
CA LEU A 213 2.41 -7.82 13.39
C LEU A 213 1.02 -7.46 13.91
N GLY A 214 0.21 -8.39 14.42
CA GLY A 214 -1.11 -8.08 14.99
C GLY A 214 -2.13 -7.50 14.01
N ILE A 215 -1.94 -7.65 12.69
CA ILE A 215 -2.76 -6.94 11.69
C ILE A 215 -4.18 -7.51 11.65
N GLU A 216 -5.14 -6.63 11.87
CA GLU A 216 -6.55 -6.87 11.60
C GLU A 216 -6.89 -6.20 10.27
N TYR A 217 -7.35 -7.00 9.30
CA TYR A 217 -7.53 -6.51 7.94
C TYR A 217 -8.89 -5.87 7.76
N THR A 218 -8.87 -4.69 7.17
CA THR A 218 -10.05 -3.95 6.72
C THR A 218 -10.77 -4.73 5.62
N SER A 219 -12.10 -4.74 5.67
CA SER A 219 -12.92 -5.44 4.66
C SER A 219 -12.86 -4.74 3.29
N LEU A 220 -13.18 -5.47 2.21
CA LEU A 220 -13.23 -4.89 0.86
C LEU A 220 -14.25 -3.75 0.80
N GLU A 221 -15.43 -3.99 1.37
CA GLU A 221 -16.53 -3.03 1.38
C GLU A 221 -16.13 -1.72 2.07
N GLU A 222 -15.55 -1.81 3.28
CA GLU A 222 -15.07 -0.65 4.04
C GLU A 222 -13.95 0.09 3.29
N SER A 223 -12.96 -0.63 2.78
CA SER A 223 -11.84 -0.02 2.05
C SER A 223 -12.30 0.75 0.81
N VAL A 224 -13.22 0.16 0.03
CA VAL A 224 -13.77 0.79 -1.18
C VAL A 224 -14.64 1.99 -0.83
N VAL A 225 -15.51 1.86 0.16
CA VAL A 225 -16.40 2.95 0.59
C VAL A 225 -15.59 4.15 1.07
N ASP A 226 -14.56 3.92 1.90
CA ASP A 226 -13.70 5.00 2.39
C ASP A 226 -12.86 5.62 1.26
N THR A 227 -12.41 4.82 0.29
CA THR A 227 -11.72 5.33 -0.91
C THR A 227 -12.61 6.27 -1.71
N VAL A 228 -13.85 5.86 -2.01
CA VAL A 228 -14.79 6.68 -2.79
C VAL A 228 -15.15 7.96 -2.06
N ARG A 229 -15.45 7.89 -0.75
CA ARG A 229 -15.70 9.10 0.06
C ARG A 229 -14.54 10.06 -0.02
N SER A 230 -13.32 9.56 0.17
CA SER A 230 -12.13 10.39 0.15
C SER A 230 -11.88 11.04 -1.22
N ILE A 231 -12.13 10.34 -2.34
CA ILE A 231 -12.07 10.92 -3.69
C ILE A 231 -13.11 12.04 -3.85
N LEU A 232 -14.36 11.79 -3.48
CA LEU A 232 -15.44 12.77 -3.60
C LEU A 232 -15.21 13.99 -2.71
N GLU A 233 -14.62 13.81 -1.52
CA GLU A 233 -14.22 14.92 -0.65
C GLU A 233 -13.07 15.73 -1.23
N PHE A 234 -12.06 15.06 -1.79
CA PHE A 234 -10.91 15.71 -2.42
C PHE A 234 -11.30 16.59 -3.62
N GLU A 235 -12.33 16.20 -4.38
CA GLU A 235 -12.86 16.97 -5.52
C GLU A 235 -13.72 18.18 -5.12
N ARG A 236 -14.17 18.25 -3.87
CA ARG A 236 -14.99 19.37 -3.37
C ARG A 236 -14.15 20.54 -2.85
N VAL A 237 -12.84 20.36 -2.76
CA VAL A 237 -11.84 21.37 -2.34
C VAL A 237 -11.24 22.04 -3.57
#